data_AF-A0A0P0N269-F1
#
_entry.id   AF-A0A0P0N269-F1
#
_cell.length_a   1.000
_cell.length_b   1.000
_cell.length_c   1.000
_cell.angle_alpha   90.00
_cell.angle_beta   90.00
_cell.angle_gamma   90.00
#
_symmetry.space_group_name_H-M   'P 1'
#
loop_
_entity.id
_entity.type
_entity.pdbx_description
1 polymer ?
#
loop_
_entity_poly.entity_id
_entity_poly.type
_entity_poly.pdbx_seq_one_letter_code
_entity_poly.pdbx_strand_id
1 'polypeptide(L)'
;MTVYMPPTNINPVKLVVALTLTLLINVPFGYWRAYARNNNRKIEWIIAVHAPVPLIVMLRKWVGIMLSLDYIVAIIAFVAMYFVGQRLGGKIYTRLASSGCIDTSRNLLCDVVKLQRLSSCKV
;
A
#
# COMPACT_ATOMS: atom_id res chain seq x y z
N MET A 1 32.42 -22.78 -11.61
CA MET A 1 31.95 -21.53 -10.99
C MET A 1 30.74 -21.90 -10.12
N THR A 2 30.99 -22.28 -8.87
CA THR A 2 29.91 -22.65 -7.94
C THR A 2 29.25 -21.37 -7.45
N VAL A 3 28.00 -21.13 -7.84
CA VAL A 3 27.18 -20.05 -7.28
C VAL A 3 27.01 -20.37 -5.79
N TYR A 4 27.68 -19.61 -4.93
CA TYR A 4 27.45 -19.65 -3.49
C TYR A 4 26.01 -19.20 -3.26
N MET A 5 25.10 -20.15 -3.08
CA MET A 5 23.71 -19.85 -2.73
C MET A 5 23.67 -19.64 -1.21
N PRO A 6 23.49 -18.40 -0.71
CA PRO A 6 23.40 -18.19 0.73
C PRO A 6 22.20 -18.98 1.27
N PRO A 7 22.29 -19.57 2.47
CA PRO A 7 21.18 -20.30 3.05
C PRO A 7 19.99 -19.36 3.22
N THR A 8 18.95 -19.57 2.42
CA THR A 8 17.70 -18.81 2.41
C THR A 8 16.82 -19.23 3.59
N ASN A 9 17.27 -19.01 4.82
CA ASN A 9 16.41 -19.20 5.99
C ASN A 9 15.47 -17.98 6.14
N ILE A 10 14.67 -17.72 5.10
CA ILE A 10 13.56 -16.78 5.19
C ILE A 10 12.47 -17.49 5.99
N ASN A 11 12.18 -16.96 7.18
CA ASN A 11 11.05 -17.45 7.93
C ASN A 11 9.75 -17.17 7.13
N PRO A 12 9.00 -18.20 6.71
CA PRO A 12 7.86 -18.03 5.82
C PRO A 12 6.74 -17.21 6.48
N VAL A 13 6.57 -17.35 7.81
CA VAL A 13 5.58 -16.56 8.57
C VAL A 13 5.95 -15.08 8.54
N LYS A 14 7.23 -14.73 8.77
CA LYS A 14 7.69 -13.33 8.68
C LYS A 14 7.49 -12.76 7.28
N LEU A 15 7.75 -13.54 6.24
CA LEU A 15 7.53 -13.13 4.85
C LEU A 15 6.06 -12.83 4.57
N VAL A 16 5.16 -13.74 4.94
CA VAL A 16 3.71 -13.54 4.75
C VAL A 16 3.26 -12.28 5.50
N VAL A 17 3.67 -12.12 6.76
CA VAL A 17 3.35 -10.91 7.55
C VAL A 17 3.86 -9.64 6.86
N ALA A 18 5.10 -9.63 6.37
CA ALA A 18 5.66 -8.46 5.69
C ALA A 18 4.95 -8.13 4.37
N LEU A 19 4.51 -9.14 3.61
CA LEU A 19 3.73 -8.97 2.39
C LEU A 19 2.31 -8.44 2.69
N THR A 20 1.67 -8.97 3.73
CA THR A 20 0.36 -8.49 4.20
C THR A 20 0.46 -7.05 4.68
N LEU A 21 1.46 -6.70 5.48
CA LEU A 21 1.72 -5.32 5.90
C LEU A 21 2.00 -4.40 4.71
N THR A 22 2.79 -4.87 3.74
CA THR A 22 3.03 -4.12 2.48
C THR A 22 1.71 -3.82 1.78
N LEU A 23 0.83 -4.81 1.62
CA LEU A 23 -0.49 -4.60 1.03
C LEU A 23 -1.30 -3.57 1.84
N LEU A 24 -1.46 -3.80 3.15
CA LEU A 24 -2.31 -3.00 4.04
C LEU A 24 -1.84 -1.55 4.16
N ILE A 25 -0.53 -1.31 4.28
CA ILE A 25 0.05 0.03 4.29
C ILE A 25 -0.24 0.74 2.97
N ASN A 26 -0.17 0.04 1.84
CA ASN A 26 -0.37 0.69 0.54
C ASN A 26 -1.82 1.01 0.20
N VAL A 27 -2.81 0.45 0.91
CA VAL A 27 -4.22 0.82 0.73
C VAL A 27 -4.49 2.29 1.08
N PRO A 28 -4.17 2.82 2.28
CA PRO A 28 -4.37 4.23 2.59
C PRO A 28 -3.48 5.15 1.72
N PHE A 29 -2.24 4.77 1.39
CA PHE A 29 -1.41 5.57 0.46
C PHE A 29 -1.99 5.58 -0.97
N GLY A 30 -2.57 4.47 -1.43
CA GLY A 30 -3.29 4.39 -2.70
C GLY A 30 -4.52 5.29 -2.76
N TYR A 31 -5.24 5.38 -1.64
CA TYR A 31 -6.36 6.30 -1.46
C TYR A 31 -5.89 7.75 -1.54
N TRP A 32 -4.87 8.09 -0.74
CA TRP A 32 -4.30 9.44 -0.68
C TRP A 32 -3.74 9.89 -2.03
N ARG A 33 -3.06 9.00 -2.76
CA ARG A 33 -2.56 9.24 -4.11
C ARG A 33 -3.69 9.58 -5.09
N ALA A 34 -4.81 8.86 -5.03
CA ALA A 34 -5.95 9.12 -5.90
C ALA A 34 -6.62 10.47 -5.57
N TYR A 35 -6.79 10.78 -4.28
CA TYR A 35 -7.23 12.10 -3.84
C TYR A 35 -6.32 13.23 -4.37
N ALA A 36 -5.01 13.13 -4.15
CA ALA A 36 -4.06 14.15 -4.57
C ALA A 36 -4.08 14.36 -6.11
N ARG A 37 -4.24 13.27 -6.88
CA ARG A 37 -4.37 13.33 -8.33
C ARG A 37 -5.65 14.06 -8.76
N ASN A 38 -6.79 13.73 -8.15
CA ASN A 38 -8.08 14.34 -8.49
C ASN A 38 -8.17 15.82 -8.11
N ASN A 39 -7.40 16.26 -7.12
CA ASN A 39 -7.35 17.65 -6.66
C ASN A 39 -6.19 18.45 -7.27
N ASN A 40 -5.54 17.93 -8.32
CA ASN A 40 -4.39 18.55 -9.01
C ASN A 40 -3.19 18.89 -8.09
N ARG A 41 -3.02 18.16 -6.98
CA ARG A 41 -1.95 18.39 -6.00
C ARG A 41 -0.71 17.55 -6.30
N LYS A 42 0.12 18.04 -7.23
CA LYS A 42 1.29 17.30 -7.75
C LYS A 42 2.31 16.91 -6.67
N ILE A 43 2.67 17.84 -5.77
CA ILE A 43 3.66 17.57 -4.70
C ILE A 43 3.11 16.52 -3.73
N GLU A 44 1.85 16.68 -3.31
CA GLU A 44 1.16 15.72 -2.44
C GLU A 44 1.07 14.33 -3.08
N TRP A 45 0.82 14.27 -4.39
CA TRP A 45 0.83 13.03 -5.15
C TRP A 45 2.20 12.34 -5.15
N ILE A 46 3.28 13.09 -5.35
CA ILE A 46 4.65 12.55 -5.28
C ILE A 46 4.91 11.97 -3.90
N ILE A 47 4.54 12.67 -2.84
CA ILE A 47 4.71 12.19 -1.46
C ILE A 47 3.89 10.92 -1.23
N ALA A 48 2.62 10.89 -1.64
CA ALA A 48 1.75 9.73 -1.46
C ALA A 48 2.26 8.46 -2.18
N VAL A 49 3.00 8.63 -3.28
CA VAL A 49 3.66 7.53 -4.00
C VAL A 49 4.96 7.12 -3.32
N HIS A 50 5.81 8.05 -2.91
CA HIS A 50 7.17 7.71 -2.47
C HIS A 50 7.29 7.44 -0.97
N ALA A 51 6.48 8.06 -0.11
CA ALA A 51 6.47 7.82 1.33
C ALA A 51 6.32 6.33 1.74
N PRO A 52 5.48 5.50 1.08
CA PRO A 52 5.41 4.07 1.42
C PRO A 52 6.66 3.27 0.99
N VAL A 53 7.44 3.73 0.02
CA VAL A 53 8.59 2.97 -0.50
C VAL A 53 9.67 2.73 0.56
N PRO A 54 10.14 3.73 1.33
CA PRO A 54 11.05 3.52 2.46
C PRO A 54 10.53 2.53 3.50
N LEU A 55 9.24 2.59 3.84
CA LEU A 55 8.62 1.68 4.81
C LEU A 55 8.71 0.22 4.36
N ILE A 56 8.48 -0.03 3.06
CA ILE A 56 8.52 -1.37 2.48
C ILE A 56 9.96 -1.87 2.36
N VAL A 57 10.90 -0.98 2.05
CA VAL A 57 12.33 -1.32 2.08
C VAL A 57 12.75 -1.74 3.49
N MET A 58 12.23 -1.10 4.54
CA MET A 58 12.46 -1.51 5.93
C MET A 58 11.85 -2.89 6.23
N LEU A 59 10.60 -3.14 5.83
CA LEU A 59 9.95 -4.45 6.00
C LEU A 59 10.72 -5.57 5.28
N ARG A 60 11.20 -5.29 4.06
CA ARG A 60 11.99 -6.24 3.27
C ARG A 60 13.32 -6.58 3.95
N LYS A 61 14.01 -5.58 4.50
CA LYS A 61 15.24 -5.80 5.28
C LYS A 61 14.97 -6.55 6.59
N TRP A 62 13.84 -6.29 7.26
CA TRP A 62 13.44 -6.98 8.48
C TRP A 62 13.24 -8.49 8.30
N VAL A 63 12.79 -8.92 7.13
CA VAL A 63 12.68 -10.35 6.78
C VAL A 63 13.97 -10.95 6.19
N GLY A 64 15.07 -10.19 6.19
CA GLY A 64 16.38 -10.66 5.71
C GLY A 64 16.55 -10.65 4.18
N ILE A 65 15.62 -10.03 3.43
CA ILE A 65 15.71 -10.00 1.97
C ILE A 65 16.62 -8.85 1.52
N MET A 66 17.77 -9.23 0.96
CA MET A 66 18.75 -8.31 0.38
C MET A 66 18.41 -8.06 -1.09
N LEU A 67 19.00 -7.00 -1.68
CA LEU A 67 18.85 -6.75 -3.12
C LEU A 67 19.85 -7.63 -3.87
N SER A 68 19.49 -8.89 -4.11
CA SER A 68 20.26 -9.85 -4.93
C SER A 68 19.32 -10.67 -5.81
N LEU A 69 19.89 -11.32 -6.83
CA LEU A 69 19.13 -12.20 -7.72
C LEU A 69 18.53 -13.42 -6.99
N ASP A 70 19.17 -13.87 -5.90
CA ASP A 70 18.67 -15.00 -5.09
C ASP A 70 17.29 -14.72 -4.47
N TYR A 71 16.98 -13.45 -4.25
CA TYR A 71 15.72 -13.01 -3.65
C TYR A 71 14.73 -12.41 -4.66
N ILE A 72 14.97 -12.56 -5.97
CA ILE A 72 14.20 -11.87 -7.01
C ILE A 72 12.70 -12.17 -6.92
N VAL A 73 12.32 -13.42 -6.63
CA VAL A 73 10.91 -13.83 -6.51
C VAL A 73 10.23 -13.11 -5.35
N ALA A 74 10.90 -13.03 -4.19
CA ALA A 74 10.37 -12.34 -3.03
C ALA A 74 10.31 -10.82 -3.25
N ILE A 75 11.30 -10.23 -3.91
CA ILE A 75 11.29 -8.82 -4.31
C ILE A 75 10.10 -8.52 -5.23
N ILE A 76 9.84 -9.37 -6.24
CA ILE A 76 8.68 -9.24 -7.12
C ILE A 76 7.38 -9.32 -6.31
N ALA A 77 7.29 -10.20 -5.32
CA ALA A 77 6.12 -10.29 -4.45
C ALA A 77 5.87 -8.99 -3.66
N PHE A 78 6.92 -8.35 -3.11
CA PHE A 78 6.80 -7.03 -2.46
C PHE A 78 6.31 -5.96 -3.43
N VAL A 79 6.88 -5.91 -4.64
CA VAL A 79 6.46 -4.96 -5.67
C VAL A 79 5.00 -5.20 -6.08
N ALA A 80 4.59 -6.47 -6.25
CA ALA A 80 3.22 -6.82 -6.55
C ALA A 80 2.26 -6.35 -5.44
N MET A 81 2.55 -6.66 -4.18
CA MET A 81 1.71 -6.24 -3.05
C MET A 81 1.64 -4.72 -2.89
N TYR A 82 2.75 -4.02 -3.14
CA TYR A 82 2.78 -2.55 -3.19
C TYR A 82 1.76 -2.01 -4.20
N PHE A 83 1.84 -2.49 -5.44
CA PHE A 83 0.97 -2.03 -6.52
C PHE A 83 -0.49 -2.46 -6.35
N VAL A 84 -0.74 -3.65 -5.80
CA VAL A 84 -2.10 -4.11 -5.48
C VAL A 84 -2.71 -3.21 -4.41
N GLY A 85 -1.99 -2.92 -3.33
CA GLY A 85 -2.47 -2.01 -2.27
C GLY A 85 -2.76 -0.61 -2.81
N GLN A 86 -1.83 -0.05 -3.59
CA GLN A 86 -1.97 1.26 -4.24
C GLN A 86 -3.18 1.34 -5.18
N ARG A 87 -3.50 0.25 -5.89
CA ARG A 87 -4.67 0.15 -6.77
C ARG A 87 -5.96 -0.01 -5.98
N LEU A 88 -5.98 -0.84 -4.95
CA LEU A 88 -7.14 -1.04 -4.08
C LEU A 88 -7.53 0.27 -3.40
N GLY A 89 -6.56 0.97 -2.78
CA GLY A 89 -6.77 2.28 -2.19
C GLY A 89 -7.37 3.29 -3.17
N GLY A 90 -6.81 3.37 -4.38
CA GLY A 90 -7.31 4.28 -5.40
C GLY A 90 -8.72 3.92 -5.88
N LYS A 91 -9.04 2.63 -6.03
CA LYS A 91 -10.39 2.18 -6.37
C LYS A 91 -11.40 2.53 -5.28
N ILE A 92 -11.02 2.40 -4.01
CA ILE A 92 -11.86 2.80 -2.88
C ILE A 92 -12.15 4.31 -2.98
N TYR A 93 -11.12 5.14 -3.14
CA TYR A 93 -11.31 6.59 -3.33
C TYR A 93 -12.26 6.91 -4.50
N THR A 94 -12.02 6.34 -5.68
CA THR A 94 -12.87 6.61 -6.85
C THR A 94 -14.33 6.24 -6.59
N ARG A 95 -14.60 5.10 -5.93
CA ARG A 95 -15.96 4.69 -5.59
C ARG A 95 -16.63 5.64 -4.60
N LEU A 96 -15.91 6.09 -3.57
CA LEU A 96 -16.47 7.05 -2.61
C LEU A 96 -16.71 8.41 -3.26
N ALA A 97 -15.75 8.91 -4.04
CA ALA A 97 -15.88 10.17 -4.77
C ALA A 97 -17.03 10.15 -5.78
N SER A 98 -17.26 9.02 -6.48
CA SER A 98 -18.39 8.89 -7.41
C SER A 98 -19.75 8.71 -6.73
N SER A 99 -19.78 8.32 -5.45
CA SER A 99 -21.05 8.07 -4.75
C SER A 99 -21.82 9.36 -4.43
N GLY A 100 -21.16 10.52 -4.42
CA GLY A 100 -21.74 11.81 -4.00
C GLY A 100 -22.25 11.84 -2.56
N CYS A 101 -22.07 10.76 -1.79
CA CYS A 101 -22.62 10.61 -0.45
C CYS A 101 -21.80 11.37 0.60
N ILE A 102 -20.48 11.49 0.40
CA ILE A 102 -19.58 12.20 1.30
C ILE A 102 -18.65 13.13 0.52
N ASP A 103 -18.27 14.24 1.14
CA ASP A 103 -17.10 15.01 0.70
C ASP A 103 -15.81 14.28 1.11
N THR A 104 -15.12 13.73 0.11
CA THR A 104 -13.94 12.88 0.28
C THR A 104 -12.73 13.69 0.73
N SER A 105 -12.03 13.19 1.76
CA SER A 105 -10.83 13.78 2.32
C SER A 105 -9.54 13.05 1.90
N ARG A 106 -8.41 13.47 2.46
CA ARG A 106 -7.09 12.86 2.23
C ARG A 106 -6.95 11.46 2.83
N ASN A 107 -7.73 11.17 3.87
CA ASN A 107 -7.54 10.03 4.75
C ASN A 107 -8.67 9.03 4.61
N LEU A 108 -8.33 7.80 4.22
CA LEU A 108 -9.28 6.69 4.10
C LEU A 108 -10.10 6.50 5.40
N LEU A 109 -9.45 6.55 6.56
CA LEU A 109 -10.11 6.34 7.85
C LEU A 109 -11.17 7.39 8.14
N CYS A 110 -10.88 8.68 7.88
CA CYS A 110 -11.84 9.75 8.08
C CYS A 110 -13.08 9.57 7.19
N ASP A 111 -12.88 9.13 5.95
CA ASP A 111 -13.96 8.95 4.99
C ASP A 111 -14.80 7.71 5.29
N VAL A 112 -14.19 6.64 5.79
CA VAL A 112 -14.94 5.48 6.31
C VAL A 112 -15.81 5.86 7.51
N VAL A 113 -15.29 6.64 8.46
CA VAL A 113 -16.06 7.11 9.62
C VAL A 113 -17.21 8.03 9.19
N LYS A 114 -16.97 8.94 8.24
CA LYS A 114 -18.04 9.79 7.66
C LYS A 114 -19.14 8.93 7.02
N LEU A 115 -18.75 7.93 6.22
CA LEU A 115 -19.69 7.05 5.54
C LEU A 115 -20.53 6.22 6.52
N GLN A 116 -19.91 5.68 7.57
CA GLN A 116 -20.61 4.94 8.64
C GLN A 116 -21.62 5.81 9.39
N ARG A 117 -21.31 7.09 9.62
CA ARG A 117 -22.25 8.03 10.24
C ARG A 117 -23.46 8.29 9.34
N LEU A 118 -23.25 8.48 8.04
CA LEU A 118 -24.35 8.72 7.10
C LEU A 118 -25.25 7.50 6.89
N SER A 119 -24.69 6.30 6.85
CA SER A 119 -25.51 5.07 6.78
C SER A 119 -26.36 4.87 8.03
N SER A 120 -25.90 5.37 9.19
CA SER A 120 -26.63 5.26 10.46
C SER A 120 -27.76 6.29 10.60
N CYS A 121 -27.70 7.41 9.86
CA CYS A 121 -28.75 8.44 9.87
C CYS A 121 -29.88 8.19 8.85
N LYS A 122 -29.76 7.17 7.99
CA LYS A 122 -30.73 6.89 6.92
C LYS A 122 -31.88 5.96 7.38
N VAL A 123 -32.34 6.14 8.62
CA VAL A 123 -33.49 5.44 9.24
C VAL A 123 -34.78 6.21 8.97
#